data_AF-A0AAW2YC35-F1
#
_entry.id   AF-A0AAW2YC35-F1
#
_cell.length_a   1.000
_cell.length_b   1.000
_cell.length_c   1.000
_cell.angle_alpha   90.00
_cell.angle_beta   90.00
_cell.angle_gamma   90.00
#
_symmetry.space_group_name_H-M   'P 1'
#
loop_
_entity.id
_entity.type
_entity.pdbx_description
1 polymer ?
#
loop_
_entity_poly.entity_id
_entity_poly.type
_entity_poly.pdbx_seq_one_letter_code
_entity_poly.pdbx_strand_id
1 'polypeptide(L)'
;MLFRGEDARLDHCEICGESRYNDKGKRVARKRMRYFSLKSRPQKLFMSSKTTSLMRWRAEERIEDRVLRHPADSQAWKEFDKKNPSFACNVRNVRRGLATDGFNPYRTINVSYNIWPVVLITYNLPP
;
A
#
# COMPACT_ATOMS: atom_id res chain seq x y z
N MET A 1 -3.68 15.67 6.03
CA MET A 1 -2.81 16.27 5.00
C MET A 1 -1.38 15.76 5.15
N LEU A 2 -0.66 15.51 4.06
CA LEU A 2 0.77 15.16 4.06
C LEU A 2 1.55 16.29 3.40
N PHE A 3 2.56 16.84 4.07
CA PHE A 3 3.43 17.89 3.53
C PHE A 3 4.43 17.31 2.50
N ARG A 4 3.94 16.93 1.32
CA ARG A 4 4.69 16.28 0.24
C ARG A 4 4.15 16.68 -1.12
N GLY A 5 5.01 16.72 -2.14
CA GLY A 5 4.59 17.07 -3.50
C GLY A 5 4.31 18.57 -3.59
N GLU A 6 3.12 18.93 -4.04
CA GLU A 6 2.64 20.32 -4.11
C GLU A 6 2.62 20.98 -2.72
N ASP A 7 2.23 20.20 -1.71
CA ASP A 7 2.12 20.64 -0.31
C ASP A 7 3.47 20.74 0.43
N ALA A 8 4.58 20.44 -0.23
CA ALA A 8 5.88 20.28 0.44
C ALA A 8 6.38 21.58 1.12
N ARG A 9 5.95 22.74 0.62
CA ARG A 9 6.33 24.06 1.12
C ARG A 9 5.38 24.63 2.16
N LEU A 10 4.26 23.96 2.43
CA LEU A 10 3.31 24.44 3.42
C LEU A 10 3.87 24.25 4.83
N ASP A 11 3.62 25.27 5.66
CA ASP A 11 3.98 25.29 7.07
C ASP A 11 2.76 25.05 7.97
N HIS A 12 1.55 25.12 7.42
CA HIS A 12 0.28 24.90 8.14
C HIS A 12 -0.59 23.91 7.37
N CYS A 13 -1.36 23.12 8.11
CA CYS A 13 -2.32 22.19 7.53
C CYS A 13 -3.51 22.98 6.95
N GLU A 14 -3.82 22.79 5.67
CA GLU A 14 -4.97 23.45 5.02
C GLU A 14 -6.32 22.98 5.58
N ILE A 15 -6.38 21.80 6.20
CA ILE A 15 -7.62 21.22 6.72
C ILE A 15 -7.93 21.72 8.14
N CYS A 16 -6.92 21.90 8.99
CA CYS A 16 -7.13 22.21 10.42
C CYS A 16 -6.33 23.41 10.94
N GLY A 17 -5.56 24.09 10.09
CA GLY A 17 -4.75 25.26 10.45
C GLY A 17 -3.54 24.97 11.35
N GLU A 18 -3.37 23.75 11.86
CA GLU A 18 -2.27 23.43 12.76
C GLU A 18 -0.89 23.58 12.08
N SER A 19 0.08 24.10 12.84
CA SER A 19 1.48 24.20 12.41
C SER A 19 2.09 22.82 12.14
N ARG A 20 2.91 22.74 11.09
CA ARG A 20 3.73 21.59 10.73
C ARG A 20 4.83 21.33 11.76
N TYR A 21 5.32 22.36 12.45
CA TYR A 21 6.50 22.31 13.30
C TYR A 21 6.16 22.44 14.79
N ASN A 22 7.04 21.94 15.65
CA ASN A 22 6.98 22.22 17.10
C ASN A 22 7.64 23.58 17.40
N ASP A 23 7.07 24.32 18.34
CA ASP A 23 7.53 25.68 18.70
C ASP A 23 8.74 25.71 19.65
N LYS A 24 9.38 24.57 19.92
CA LYS A 24 10.46 24.42 20.92
C LYS A 24 11.85 24.85 20.39
N GLY A 25 11.93 25.97 19.68
CA GLY A 25 13.19 26.59 19.21
C GLY A 25 13.94 25.83 18.09
N LYS A 26 13.49 24.63 17.70
CA LYS A 26 14.00 23.88 16.54
C LYS A 26 12.83 23.56 15.61
N ARG A 27 12.98 23.87 14.31
CA ARG A 27 11.99 23.63 13.25
C ARG A 27 11.86 22.12 12.94
N VAL A 28 11.33 21.35 13.90
CA VAL A 28 11.15 19.90 13.81
C VAL A 28 9.67 19.61 13.57
N ALA A 29 9.37 18.83 12.52
CA ALA A 29 7.99 18.49 12.18
C ALA A 29 7.31 17.71 13.32
N ARG A 30 6.07 18.10 13.69
CA ARG A 30 5.29 17.49 14.79
C ARG A 30 5.06 15.99 14.55
N LYS A 31 4.70 15.62 13.32
CA LYS A 31 4.51 14.24 12.86
C LYS A 31 5.41 13.98 11.65
N ARG A 32 6.14 12.86 11.66
CA ARG A 32 7.05 12.45 10.60
C ARG A 32 6.60 11.12 10.01
N MET A 33 6.43 11.07 8.69
CA MET A 33 6.14 9.85 7.94
C MET A 33 7.30 9.58 6.99
N ARG A 34 7.78 8.34 6.94
CA ARG A 34 8.73 7.90 5.90
C ARG A 34 7.93 7.32 4.73
N TYR A 35 8.03 7.95 3.57
CA TYR A 35 7.40 7.47 2.35
C TYR A 35 8.41 6.75 1.47
N PHE A 36 8.09 5.51 1.09
CA PHE A 36 8.84 4.77 0.07
C PHE A 36 8.08 4.82 -1.25
N SER A 37 8.78 5.17 -2.34
CA SER A 37 8.18 5.18 -3.68
C SER A 37 7.59 3.81 -4.01
N LEU A 38 6.30 3.80 -4.34
CA LEU A 38 5.59 2.58 -4.71
C LEU A 38 5.80 2.19 -6.16
N LYS A 39 6.11 3.13 -7.07
CA LYS A 39 6.17 2.85 -8.52
C LYS A 39 7.36 2.00 -8.94
N SER A 40 8.53 2.20 -8.32
CA SER A 40 9.74 1.47 -8.69
C SER A 40 9.73 0.01 -8.22
N ARG A 41 8.96 -0.31 -7.18
CA ARG A 41 8.93 -1.65 -6.59
C ARG A 41 8.26 -2.70 -7.49
N PRO A 42 7.07 -2.46 -8.08
CA PRO A 42 6.47 -3.35 -9.08
C PRO A 42 7.35 -3.57 -10.30
N GLN A 43 8.02 -2.53 -10.81
CA GLN A 43 8.88 -2.66 -11.99
C GLN A 43 9.96 -3.72 -11.77
N LYS A 44 10.60 -3.71 -10.59
CA LYS A 44 11.61 -4.71 -10.21
C LYS A 44 11.09 -6.15 -10.23
N LEU A 45 9.81 -6.37 -9.92
CA LEU A 45 9.19 -7.71 -9.96
C LEU A 45 9.11 -8.28 -11.39
N PHE A 46 9.17 -7.42 -12.41
CA PHE A 46 9.13 -7.81 -13.82
C PHE A 46 10.51 -7.76 -14.52
N MET A 47 11.58 -7.40 -13.80
CA MET A 47 12.94 -7.34 -14.38
C MET A 47 13.61 -8.72 -14.51
N SER A 48 13.07 -9.75 -13.85
CA SER A 48 13.55 -11.13 -13.94
C SER A 48 12.49 -12.00 -14.58
N SER A 49 12.89 -12.89 -15.50
CA SER A 49 11.99 -13.87 -16.13
C SER A 49 11.35 -14.79 -15.09
N LYS A 50 12.14 -15.26 -14.10
CA LYS A 50 11.66 -16.10 -12.99
C LYS A 50 10.63 -15.37 -12.13
N THR A 51 10.87 -14.12 -11.76
CA THR A 51 9.89 -13.37 -10.97
C THR A 51 8.66 -13.01 -11.80
N THR A 52 8.83 -12.76 -13.09
CA THR A 52 7.73 -12.47 -14.02
C THR A 52 6.77 -13.64 -14.16
N SER A 53 7.27 -14.89 -14.26
CA SER A 53 6.38 -16.07 -14.29
C SER A 53 5.59 -16.20 -12.99
N LEU A 54 6.26 -16.05 -11.84
CA LEU A 54 5.58 -16.05 -10.53
C LEU A 54 4.53 -14.93 -10.40
N MET A 55 4.77 -13.76 -10.99
CA MET A 55 3.82 -12.64 -10.99
C MET A 55 2.59 -12.88 -11.89
N ARG A 56 2.69 -13.82 -12.84
CA ARG A 56 1.62 -14.22 -13.76
C ARG A 56 0.91 -15.51 -13.33
N TRP A 57 1.48 -16.22 -12.36
CA TRP A 57 1.01 -17.49 -11.79
C TRP A 57 -0.52 -17.56 -11.64
N ARG A 58 -1.14 -16.51 -11.07
CA ARG A 58 -2.59 -16.45 -10.82
C ARG A 58 -3.50 -16.76 -12.02
N ALA A 59 -3.02 -16.54 -13.24
CA ALA A 59 -3.81 -16.72 -14.47
C ALA A 59 -3.32 -17.89 -15.33
N GLU A 60 -2.09 -18.37 -15.08
CA GLU A 60 -1.42 -19.36 -15.93
C GLU A 60 -1.33 -20.73 -15.27
N GLU A 61 -1.06 -20.77 -13.96
CA GLU A 61 -0.73 -21.99 -13.23
C GLU A 61 -1.64 -22.22 -12.02
N ARG A 62 -2.59 -21.31 -11.77
CA ARG A 62 -3.53 -21.43 -10.65
C ARG A 62 -4.56 -22.54 -10.90
N ILE A 63 -4.74 -23.40 -9.91
CA ILE A 63 -5.74 -24.47 -9.91
C ILE A 63 -7.09 -23.92 -9.47
N GLU A 64 -8.14 -24.16 -10.26
CA GLU A 64 -9.52 -23.79 -9.93
C GLU A 64 -10.34 -25.02 -9.51
N ASP A 65 -10.12 -25.50 -8.29
CA ASP A 65 -10.80 -26.67 -7.72
C ASP A 65 -11.89 -26.29 -6.70
N ARG A 66 -12.29 -25.01 -6.68
CA ARG A 66 -13.22 -24.41 -5.70
C ARG A 66 -12.72 -24.41 -4.26
N VAL A 67 -11.44 -24.70 -4.01
CA VAL A 67 -10.80 -24.57 -2.71
C VAL A 67 -10.20 -23.17 -2.57
N LEU A 68 -10.35 -22.55 -1.41
CA LEU A 68 -9.76 -21.24 -1.11
C LEU A 68 -8.27 -21.43 -0.76
N ARG A 69 -7.39 -21.39 -1.76
CA ARG A 69 -5.94 -21.62 -1.61
C ARG A 69 -5.16 -20.29 -1.56
N HIS A 70 -5.67 -19.29 -2.26
CA HIS A 70 -5.02 -18.01 -2.43
C HIS A 70 -6.09 -16.89 -2.45
N PRO A 71 -5.77 -15.62 -2.09
CA PRO A 71 -6.72 -14.50 -2.17
C PRO A 71 -7.43 -14.34 -3.53
N ALA A 72 -6.82 -14.81 -4.61
CA ALA A 72 -7.41 -14.84 -5.95
C ALA A 72 -8.67 -15.72 -6.07
N ASP A 73 -8.83 -16.70 -5.18
CA ASP A 73 -9.99 -17.59 -5.16
C ASP A 73 -11.18 -16.96 -4.41
N SER A 74 -10.92 -15.88 -3.66
CA SER A 74 -11.93 -15.20 -2.84
C SER A 74 -13.00 -14.51 -3.67
N GLN A 75 -14.18 -14.36 -3.08
CA GLN A 75 -15.29 -13.64 -3.69
C GLN A 75 -14.96 -12.16 -3.94
N ALA A 76 -14.23 -11.53 -3.01
CA ALA A 76 -13.80 -10.13 -3.15
C ALA A 76 -12.95 -9.91 -4.41
N TRP A 77 -12.08 -10.86 -4.75
CA TRP A 77 -11.28 -10.80 -5.96
C TRP A 77 -12.12 -10.91 -7.22
N LYS A 78 -13.06 -11.88 -7.26
CA LYS A 78 -13.97 -12.08 -8.38
C LYS A 78 -14.85 -10.85 -8.62
N GLU A 79 -15.33 -10.21 -7.56
CA GLU A 79 -16.11 -8.98 -7.65
C GLU A 79 -15.28 -7.81 -8.15
N PHE A 80 -14.03 -7.68 -7.70
CA PHE A 80 -13.12 -6.67 -8.21
C PHE A 80 -12.88 -6.84 -9.72
N ASP A 81 -12.71 -8.07 -10.19
CA ASP A 81 -12.46 -8.38 -11.60
C ASP A 81 -13.68 -8.08 -12.47
N LYS A 82 -14.89 -8.38 -11.97
CA LYS A 82 -16.14 -7.99 -12.63
C LYS A 82 -16.30 -6.48 -12.75
N LYS A 83 -15.91 -5.72 -11.71
CA LYS A 83 -15.99 -4.24 -11.70
C LYS A 83 -14.91 -3.59 -12.56
N ASN A 84 -13.78 -4.26 -12.78
CA ASN A 84 -12.61 -3.69 -13.47
C ASN A 84 -12.10 -4.62 -14.58
N PRO A 85 -12.88 -4.87 -15.64
CA PRO A 85 -12.54 -5.86 -16.67
C PRO A 85 -11.24 -5.52 -17.43
N SER A 86 -11.00 -4.24 -17.72
CA SER A 86 -9.75 -3.77 -18.36
C SER A 86 -8.52 -3.97 -17.47
N PHE A 87 -8.71 -3.95 -16.15
CA PHE A 87 -7.64 -4.28 -15.21
C PHE A 87 -7.45 -5.80 -15.12
N ALA A 88 -8.54 -6.56 -15.05
CA ALA A 88 -8.50 -8.01 -14.90
C ALA A 88 -7.92 -8.72 -16.13
N CYS A 89 -8.17 -8.19 -17.34
CA CYS A 89 -7.70 -8.80 -18.59
C CYS A 89 -6.18 -8.79 -18.74
N ASN A 90 -5.47 -7.89 -18.05
CA ASN A 90 -4.01 -7.84 -18.09
C ASN A 90 -3.41 -8.62 -16.91
N VAL A 91 -2.86 -9.79 -17.21
CA VAL A 91 -2.20 -10.67 -16.23
C VAL A 91 -1.05 -9.99 -15.47
N ARG A 92 -0.39 -8.98 -16.07
CA ARG A 92 0.73 -8.26 -15.47
C ARG A 92 0.30 -7.24 -14.41
N ASN A 93 -0.99 -6.93 -14.33
CA ASN A 93 -1.48 -5.96 -13.35
C ASN A 93 -1.26 -6.49 -11.92
N VAL A 94 -0.62 -5.69 -11.08
CA VAL A 94 -0.25 -6.10 -9.72
C VAL A 94 -1.39 -5.83 -8.75
N ARG A 95 -1.81 -6.84 -8.02
CA ARG A 95 -2.74 -6.75 -6.90
C ARG A 95 -1.98 -6.78 -5.59
N ARG A 96 -2.35 -5.91 -4.66
CA ARG A 96 -1.66 -5.74 -3.39
C ARG A 96 -2.64 -5.73 -2.24
N GLY A 97 -2.29 -6.42 -1.17
CA GLY A 97 -2.94 -6.29 0.12
C GLY A 97 -2.27 -5.18 0.92
N LEU A 98 -3.09 -4.33 1.52
CA LEU A 98 -2.65 -3.32 2.48
C LEU A 98 -3.14 -3.74 3.86
N ALA A 99 -2.21 -3.92 4.79
CA ALA A 99 -2.53 -4.13 6.20
C ALA A 99 -1.94 -2.98 7.03
N THR A 100 -2.75 -2.47 7.95
CA THR A 100 -2.34 -1.47 8.92
C THR A 100 -2.79 -1.94 10.28
N ASP A 101 -1.86 -2.02 11.24
CA ASP A 101 -2.20 -2.23 12.63
C ASP A 101 -2.55 -0.89 13.29
N GLY A 102 -3.67 -0.87 14.03
CA GLY A 102 -4.20 0.23 14.85
C GLY A 102 -3.69 1.64 14.57
N PHE A 103 -4.07 2.24 13.43
CA PHE A 103 -3.72 3.64 13.15
C PHE A 103 -4.40 4.55 14.19
N ASN A 104 -3.63 5.11 15.13
CA ASN A 104 -4.12 6.03 16.16
C ASN A 104 -3.65 7.47 15.89
N PRO A 105 -4.28 8.19 14.94
CA PRO A 105 -3.85 9.52 14.52
C PRO A 105 -4.02 10.60 15.59
N TYR A 106 -4.86 10.35 16.59
CA TYR A 106 -5.24 11.33 17.63
C TYR A 106 -4.65 11.04 19.01
N ARG A 107 -3.80 10.01 19.13
CA ARG A 107 -3.09 9.71 20.38
C ARG A 107 -4.04 9.48 21.55
N THR A 108 -5.23 8.91 21.29
CA THR A 108 -6.23 8.58 22.31
C THR A 108 -5.69 7.58 23.34
N ILE A 109 -4.63 6.85 22.96
CA ILE A 109 -3.91 5.90 23.78
C ILE A 109 -2.51 6.49 23.96
N ASN A 110 -2.04 6.58 25.20
CA ASN A 110 -0.86 7.34 25.63
C ASN A 110 0.48 6.67 25.23
N VAL A 111 0.60 6.25 23.98
CA VAL A 111 1.79 5.59 23.43
C VAL A 111 2.74 6.68 22.91
N SER A 112 3.92 6.79 23.54
CA SER A 112 4.91 7.83 23.25
C SER A 112 5.62 7.62 21.90
N TYR A 113 5.69 6.38 21.42
CA TYR A 113 6.33 6.00 20.18
C TYR A 113 5.55 4.86 19.49
N ASN A 114 5.12 5.10 18.26
CA ASN A 114 4.49 4.07 17.43
C ASN A 114 5.35 3.88 16.18
N ILE A 115 5.81 2.66 15.93
CA ILE A 115 6.22 2.20 14.60
C ILE A 115 5.17 1.17 14.22
N TRP A 116 3.98 1.60 13.82
CA TRP A 116 3.03 0.65 13.24
C TRP A 116 3.35 0.47 11.76
N PRO A 117 3.73 -0.73 11.31
CA PRO A 117 4.06 -0.95 9.91
C PRO A 117 2.78 -0.93 9.07
N VAL A 118 2.72 -0.01 8.11
CA VAL A 118 1.86 -0.21 6.95
C VAL A 118 2.53 -1.30 6.11
N VAL A 119 1.95 -2.49 6.08
CA VAL A 119 2.49 -3.64 5.35
C VAL A 119 1.79 -3.73 4.00
N LEU A 120 2.58 -3.81 2.94
CA LEU A 120 2.11 -3.99 1.58
C LEU A 120 2.56 -5.34 1.04
N ILE A 121 1.61 -6.24 0.80
CA ILE A 121 1.87 -7.60 0.31
C ILE A 121 1.44 -7.70 -1.15
N THR A 122 2.22 -8.40 -1.97
CA THR A 122 1.89 -8.65 -3.39
C THR A 122 1.10 -9.94 -3.50
N TYR A 123 -0.15 -9.90 -3.97
CA TYR A 123 -1.01 -11.09 -4.14
C TYR A 123 -0.90 -11.72 -5.54
N ASN A 124 0.09 -11.36 -6.33
CA ASN A 124 0.30 -12.01 -7.63
C ASN A 124 1.07 -13.32 -7.52
N LEU A 125 1.82 -13.49 -6.43
CA LEU A 125 2.74 -14.60 -6.23
C LEU A 125 1.97 -15.85 -5.79
N PRO A 126 2.47 -17.06 -6.09
CA PRO A 126 1.92 -18.30 -5.57
C PRO A 126 1.97 -18.37 -4.03
N PRO A 127 1.11 -19.19 -3.41
CA PRO A 127 1.15 -19.48 -1.97
C PRO A 127 2.46 -20.16 -1.53
#